data_AF-A0A2E0N123-F1
#
_entry.id   AF-A0A2E0N123-F1
#
_cell.length_a   1.000
_cell.length_b   1.000
_cell.length_c   1.000
_cell.angle_alpha   90.00
_cell.angle_beta   90.00
_cell.angle_gamma   90.00
#
_symmetry.space_group_name_H-M   'P 1'
#
loop_
_entity.id
_entity.type
_entity.pdbx_description
1 polymer ?
#
loop_
_entity_poly.entity_id
_entity_poly.type
_entity_poly.pdbx_seq_one_letter_code
_entity_poly.pdbx_strand_id
1 'polypeptide(L)' 'MNNKSFKILLGIIAMNLILQTAKEFELFPAAYAASGIQKISLCDEYGRVCAEMERHVSGNRIRVETEQ' A
#
# COMPACT_ATOMS: atom_id res chain seq x y z
N MET A 1 8.67 -1.19 -44.67
CA MET A 1 7.74 -0.45 -43.79
C MET A 1 8.12 1.02 -43.80
N ASN A 2 7.24 1.93 -44.23
CA ASN A 2 7.60 3.34 -44.40
C ASN A 2 7.79 4.00 -43.02
N ASN A 3 8.91 4.69 -42.80
CA ASN A 3 9.27 5.30 -41.51
C ASN A 3 8.20 6.26 -40.96
N LYS A 4 7.43 6.90 -41.85
CA LYS A 4 6.28 7.73 -41.48
C LYS A 4 5.14 6.92 -40.84
N SER A 5 4.76 5.80 -41.46
CA SER A 5 3.67 4.94 -40.97
C SER A 5 4.01 4.34 -39.60
N PHE A 6 5.27 3.94 -39.39
CA PHE A 6 5.73 3.41 -38.11
C PHE A 6 5.69 4.45 -36.99
N LYS A 7 6.09 5.70 -37.27
CA LYS A 7 5.99 6.81 -36.30
C LYS A 7 4.55 7.14 -35.92
N ILE A 8 3.62 7.09 -36.88
CA ILE A 8 2.19 7.30 -36.62
C ILE A 8 1.65 6.19 -35.72
N LEU A 9 1.98 4.94 -36.04
CA LEU A 9 1.57 3.79 -35.23
C LEU A 9 2.11 3.89 -33.79
N LEU A 10 3.39 4.24 -33.62
CA LEU A 10 3.98 4.48 -32.30
C LEU A 10 3.28 5.61 -31.54
N GLY A 11 2.91 6.69 -32.22
CA GLY A 11 2.15 7.78 -31.61
C GLY A 11 0.78 7.34 -31.10
N ILE A 12 0.07 6.52 -31.87
CA ILE A 12 -1.24 5.98 -31.47
C ILE A 12 -1.08 5.05 -30.26
N ILE A 13 -0.07 4.19 -30.25
CA ILE A 13 0.21 3.28 -29.11
C ILE A 13 0.50 4.09 -27.84
N ALA A 14 1.40 5.08 -27.94
CA ALA A 14 1.76 5.94 -26.81
C ALA A 14 0.54 6.68 -26.24
N MET A 15 -0.30 7.24 -27.11
CA MET A 15 -1.50 7.98 -26.69
C MET A 15 -2.53 7.07 -26.01
N ASN A 16 -2.73 5.84 -26.51
CA ASN A 16 -3.60 4.87 -25.86
C ASN A 16 -3.10 4.45 -24.48
N LEU A 17 -1.79 4.26 -24.30
CA LEU A 17 -1.19 3.92 -23.01
C LEU A 17 -1.33 5.07 -21.99
N ILE A 18 -1.18 6.32 -22.44
CA ILE A 18 -1.39 7.50 -21.58
C ILE A 18 -2.85 7.61 -21.14
N LEU A 19 -3.80 7.42 -22.07
CA LEU A 19 -5.23 7.47 -21.74
C LEU A 19 -5.65 6.34 -20.81
N GLN A 20 -5.09 5.13 -20.96
CA GLN A 20 -5.35 4.01 -20.07
C GLN A 20 -4.83 4.29 -18.66
N THR A 21 -3.58 4.75 -18.54
CA THR A 21 -2.99 5.07 -17.22
C THR A 21 -3.70 6.24 -16.55
N ALA A 22 -4.03 7.31 -17.28
CA ALA A 22 -4.80 8.45 -16.73
C ALA A 22 -6.15 8.02 -16.14
N LYS A 23 -6.87 7.13 -16.83
CA LYS A 23 -8.14 6.57 -16.31
C LYS A 23 -7.94 5.67 -15.10
N GLU A 24 -6.88 4.89 -15.06
CA GLU A 24 -6.56 4.04 -13.90
C GLU A 24 -6.20 4.87 -12.66
N PHE A 25 -5.54 6.03 -12.82
CA PHE A 25 -5.27 6.96 -11.72
C PHE A 25 -6.53 7.63 -11.15
N GLU A 26 -7.57 7.82 -11.98
CA GLU A 26 -8.87 8.34 -11.51
C GLU A 26 -9.73 7.25 -10.86
N LEU A 27 -9.69 6.01 -11.34
CA LEU A 27 -10.47 4.89 -10.80
C LEU A 27 -9.87 4.27 -9.54
N PHE A 28 -8.54 4.17 -9.48
CA PHE A 28 -7.82 3.65 -8.33
C PHE A 28 -6.97 4.76 -7.74
N PRO A 29 -7.32 5.29 -6.55
CA PRO A 29 -6.48 6.28 -5.91
C PRO A 29 -5.09 5.70 -5.74
N ALA A 30 -4.06 6.48 -6.09
CA ALA A 30 -2.68 6.11 -5.85
C ALA A 30 -2.55 5.69 -4.38
N ALA A 31 -2.23 4.41 -4.15
CA ALA A 31 -2.02 3.91 -2.80
C ALA A 31 -0.72 4.52 -2.27
N TYR A 32 -0.83 5.68 -1.62
CA TYR A 32 0.27 6.24 -0.85
C TYR A 32 0.61 5.22 0.24
N ALA A 33 1.83 4.70 0.22
CA ALA A 33 2.35 3.95 1.35
C ALA A 33 2.12 4.81 2.60
N ALA A 34 1.39 4.28 3.59
CA ALA A 34 1.07 5.01 4.79
C ALA A 34 2.38 5.56 5.39
N SER A 35 2.54 6.88 5.33
CA SER A 35 3.68 7.58 5.90
C SER A 35 3.53 7.55 7.41
N GLY A 36 4.19 6.57 8.06
CA GLY A 36 4.13 6.39 9.51
C GLY A 36 4.37 4.95 9.96
N ILE A 37 4.46 4.75 11.27
CA ILE A 37 4.54 3.42 11.87
C ILE A 37 3.13 2.88 12.05
N GLN A 38 2.81 1.74 11.42
CA GLN A 38 1.58 1.01 11.71
C GLN A 38 1.70 0.35 13.09
N LYS A 39 0.87 0.79 14.04
CA LYS A 39 0.82 0.22 15.39
C LYS A 39 -0.32 -0.79 15.47
N ILE A 40 -0.02 -1.98 15.99
CA ILE A 40 -1.00 -3.06 16.21
C ILE A 40 -1.01 -3.33 17.72
N SER A 41 -2.19 -3.36 18.33
CA SER A 41 -2.39 -3.75 19.73
C SER A 41 -3.21 -5.04 19.81
N LEU A 42 -2.84 -5.93 20.73
CA LEU A 42 -3.66 -7.09 21.07
C LEU A 42 -4.54 -6.72 22.25
N CYS A 43 -5.84 -6.97 22.16
CA CYS A 43 -6.79 -6.68 23.23
C CYS A 43 -7.61 -7.93 23.57
N ASP A 44 -8.28 -7.89 24.73
CA ASP A 44 -9.28 -8.90 25.09
C ASP A 44 -10.46 -8.93 24.10
N GLU A 45 -11.33 -9.94 24.23
CA GLU A 45 -12.49 -10.13 23.36
C GLU A 45 -13.52 -8.98 23.40
N TYR A 46 -13.49 -8.16 24.46
CA TYR A 46 -14.35 -6.99 24.64
C TYR A 46 -13.63 -5.67 24.29
N GLY A 47 -12.36 -5.71 23.92
CA GLY A 47 -11.51 -4.55 23.69
C GLY A 47 -11.23 -3.68 24.93
N ARG A 48 -11.41 -4.21 26.15
CA ARG A 48 -11.31 -3.40 27.39
C ARG A 48 -9.89 -3.29 27.90
N VAL A 49 -9.11 -4.35 27.78
CA VAL A 49 -7.70 -4.40 28.16
C VAL A 49 -6.86 -4.75 26.95
N CYS A 50 -5.80 -3.98 26.70
CA CYS A 50 -4.86 -4.22 25.60
C CYS A 50 -3.43 -4.37 26.12
N ALA A 51 -2.64 -5.23 25.48
CA ALA A 51 -1.23 -5.40 25.77
C ALA A 51 -0.48 -4.09 25.50
N GLU A 52 0.21 -3.58 26.52
CA GLU A 52 1.04 -2.39 26.37
C GLU A 52 2.38 -2.77 25.73
N MET A 53 2.78 -2.02 24.71
CA MET A 53 4.13 -2.15 24.14
C MET A 53 5.12 -1.46 25.07
N GLU A 54 5.98 -2.23 25.72
CA GLU A 54 7.05 -1.69 26.55
C GLU A 54 7.98 -0.81 25.70
N ARG A 55 8.37 0.36 26.23
CA ARG A 55 9.10 1.40 25.47
C ARG A 55 10.50 0.96 24.98
N HIS A 56 10.96 -0.23 25.36
CA HIS A 56 12.28 -0.77 25.05
C HIS A 56 12.24 -2.18 24.41
N VAL A 57 11.22 -2.50 23.61
CA VAL A 57 11.23 -3.75 22.84
C VAL A 57 11.99 -3.57 21.53
N SER A 58 13.24 -4.05 21.49
CA SER A 58 13.99 -4.23 20.25
C SER A 58 13.75 -5.63 19.69
N GLY A 59 12.72 -5.80 18.85
CA GLY A 59 12.52 -7.04 18.09
C GLY A 59 11.07 -7.31 17.65
N ASN A 60 10.89 -8.28 16.76
CA ASN A 60 9.60 -8.71 16.19
C ASN A 60 8.83 -9.71 17.07
N ARG A 61 9.05 -9.70 18.40
CA ARG A 61 8.52 -10.77 19.28
C ARG A 61 7.54 -10.20 20.29
N ILE A 62 6.27 -10.55 20.14
CA ILE A 62 5.21 -10.24 21.10
C ILE A 62 5.21 -11.38 22.15
N ARG A 63 5.48 -11.06 23.41
CA ARG A 63 5.22 -11.96 24.56
C ARG A 63 3.84 -11.63 25.09
N VAL A 64 2.99 -12.65 25.19
CA VAL A 64 1.68 -12.55 25.85
C VAL A 64 1.83 -13.29 27.18
N GLU A 65 1.73 -12.56 28.29
CA GLU A 65 1.66 -13.16 29.63
C GLU A 65 0.19 -13.19 30.04
N THR A 66 -0.36 -14.39 30.16
CA THR A 66 -1.69 -14.61 30.73
C THR A 66 -1.51 -14.93 32.20
N GLU A 67 -2.02 -14.07 33.09
CA GLU A 67 -2.18 -14.46 34.49
C GLU A 67 -3.25 -15.57 34.58
N GLN A 68 -2.88 -16.69 35.21
CA GLN A 68 -3.79 -17.80 35.52
C GLN A 68 -4.58 -17.50 36.79
#